data_AF-A0A7S1S3D6-F1
#
_entry.id   AF-A0A7S1S3D6-F1
#
_cell.length_a   1.000
_cell.length_b   1.000
_cell.length_c   1.000
_cell.angle_alpha   90.00
_cell.angle_beta   90.00
_cell.angle_gamma   90.00
#
_symmetry.space_group_name_H-M   'P 1'
#
loop_
_entity.id
_entity.type
_entity.pdbx_description
1 polymer ?
#
loop_
_entity_poly.entity_id
_entity_poly.type
_entity_poly.pdbx_seq_one_letter_code
_entity_poly.pdbx_strand_id
1 'polypeptide(L)'
;QQSSEAAGLRGPDLLFVVAEPGCEEEVLDGISDAFGPVPVFGGSSTSAYVDGGRISEECWQLHGSAAGWGVHSGAVVVAALWLFANVNVSCLLSHCFAATTRKGRITKAHGRFLSEIDHHPAAHVLDEWTEGALSGKADGDSVTLETAHFPLAMMDRGALRLVHAKSITSGGEILCYRQVLCGDVRLLQMKASDIVASLAAVARSALERAP
;
A
#
# COMPACT_ATOMS: atom_id res chain seq x y z
N GLN A 1 -12.62 2.10 -34.21
CA GLN A 1 -12.49 3.56 -34.00
C GLN A 1 -13.77 4.21 -34.49
N GLN A 2 -14.84 4.15 -33.69
CA GLN A 2 -16.13 4.83 -33.90
C GLN A 2 -17.08 4.43 -32.75
N SER A 3 -17.02 5.15 -31.62
CA SER A 3 -18.08 5.16 -30.58
C SER A 3 -17.78 6.10 -29.40
N SER A 4 -17.23 7.30 -29.63
CA SER A 4 -16.99 8.27 -28.53
C SER A 4 -17.65 9.65 -28.74
N GLU A 5 -18.46 9.82 -29.78
CA GLU A 5 -19.11 11.11 -30.11
C GLU A 5 -20.64 11.12 -29.86
N ALA A 6 -21.16 10.18 -29.07
CA ALA A 6 -22.55 10.19 -28.63
C ALA A 6 -22.63 10.65 -27.17
N ALA A 7 -23.02 11.92 -26.98
CA ALA A 7 -23.06 12.67 -25.72
C ALA A 7 -21.68 12.94 -25.10
N GLY A 8 -21.32 14.20 -24.90
CA GLY A 8 -20.13 14.62 -24.16
C GLY A 8 -20.24 14.22 -22.67
N LEU A 9 -20.11 12.93 -22.41
CA LEU A 9 -20.15 12.35 -21.08
C LEU A 9 -18.89 12.77 -20.35
N ARG A 10 -19.08 13.55 -19.27
CA ARG A 10 -18.06 13.85 -18.27
C ARG A 10 -17.39 12.53 -17.84
N GLY A 11 -16.06 12.55 -17.64
CA GLY A 11 -15.35 11.44 -17.01
C GLY A 11 -15.91 11.09 -15.62
N PRO A 12 -15.62 9.90 -15.06
CA PRO A 12 -16.10 9.54 -13.74
C PRO A 12 -15.55 10.49 -12.66
N ASP A 13 -16.32 10.65 -11.58
CA ASP A 13 -15.96 11.50 -10.44
C ASP A 13 -15.04 10.80 -9.44
N LEU A 14 -15.15 9.47 -9.40
CA LEU A 14 -14.38 8.58 -8.54
C LEU A 14 -14.28 7.24 -9.23
N LEU A 15 -13.11 6.63 -9.17
CA LEU A 15 -12.91 5.22 -9.50
C LEU A 15 -12.72 4.45 -8.20
N PHE A 16 -13.53 3.42 -7.98
CA PHE A 16 -13.30 2.42 -6.95
C PHE A 16 -12.57 1.22 -7.56
N VAL A 17 -11.38 0.90 -7.06
CA VAL A 17 -10.48 -0.09 -7.66
C VAL A 17 -10.13 -1.17 -6.66
N VAL A 18 -10.29 -2.42 -7.07
CA VAL A 18 -9.78 -3.58 -6.35
C VAL A 18 -8.87 -4.38 -7.27
N ALA A 19 -7.62 -4.56 -6.87
CA ALA A 19 -6.60 -5.24 -7.67
C ALA A 19 -5.88 -6.32 -6.85
N GLU A 20 -5.16 -7.22 -7.53
CA GLU A 20 -4.27 -8.16 -6.85
C GLU A 20 -3.14 -7.43 -6.11
N PRO A 21 -2.70 -7.93 -4.94
CA PRO A 21 -1.59 -7.31 -4.21
C PRO A 21 -0.29 -7.17 -5.03
N GLY A 22 0.21 -5.95 -5.05
CA GLY A 22 1.54 -5.60 -5.53
C GLY A 22 1.67 -5.33 -7.02
N CYS A 23 0.55 -5.18 -7.75
CA CYS A 23 0.49 -4.51 -9.05
C CYS A 23 -0.21 -3.12 -8.95
N GLU A 24 -0.43 -2.59 -7.74
CA GLU A 24 -1.25 -1.38 -7.55
C GLU A 24 -0.72 -0.18 -8.32
N GLU A 25 0.61 0.01 -8.37
CA GLU A 25 1.21 1.14 -9.09
C GLU A 25 1.01 1.02 -10.61
N GLU A 26 1.15 -0.18 -11.18
CA GLU A 26 0.90 -0.43 -12.61
C GLU A 26 -0.57 -0.20 -12.96
N VAL A 27 -1.47 -0.60 -12.06
CA VAL A 27 -2.92 -0.37 -12.20
C VAL A 27 -3.24 1.12 -12.13
N LEU A 28 -2.64 1.87 -11.20
CA LEU A 28 -2.84 3.32 -11.09
C LEU A 28 -2.29 4.07 -12.31
N ASP A 29 -1.11 3.68 -12.82
CA ASP A 29 -0.55 4.25 -14.05
C ASP A 29 -1.48 3.97 -15.25
N GLY A 30 -1.98 2.74 -15.40
CA GLY A 30 -2.93 2.39 -16.47
C GLY A 30 -4.28 3.12 -16.37
N ILE A 31 -4.77 3.37 -15.15
CA ILE A 31 -5.97 4.19 -14.91
C ILE A 31 -5.71 5.64 -15.29
N SER A 32 -4.57 6.19 -14.89
CA SER A 32 -4.16 7.56 -15.23
C SER A 32 -4.08 7.76 -16.75
N ASP A 33 -3.53 6.78 -17.46
CA ASP A 33 -3.46 6.79 -18.93
C ASP A 33 -4.84 6.72 -19.60
N ALA A 34 -5.77 5.94 -19.03
CA ALA A 34 -7.11 5.72 -19.61
C ALA A 34 -8.12 6.84 -19.30
N PHE A 35 -8.10 7.37 -18.08
CA PHE A 35 -9.12 8.31 -17.56
C PHE A 35 -8.58 9.70 -17.24
N GLY A 36 -7.26 9.90 -17.24
CA GLY A 36 -6.63 11.11 -16.73
C GLY A 36 -6.65 11.16 -15.18
N PRO A 37 -6.48 12.35 -14.58
CA PRO A 37 -6.34 12.51 -13.13
C PRO A 37 -7.69 12.42 -12.39
N VAL A 38 -8.32 11.24 -12.40
CA VAL A 38 -9.54 10.95 -11.64
C VAL A 38 -9.16 10.48 -10.23
N PRO A 39 -9.86 10.91 -9.16
CA PRO A 39 -9.67 10.34 -7.83
C PRO A 39 -9.87 8.82 -7.85
N VAL A 40 -8.89 8.09 -7.31
CA VAL A 40 -8.96 6.63 -7.17
C VAL A 40 -9.00 6.27 -5.69
N PHE A 41 -9.99 5.47 -5.30
CA PHE A 41 -10.08 4.89 -3.98
C PHE A 41 -10.20 3.37 -4.09
N GLY A 42 -9.75 2.65 -3.07
CA GLY A 42 -9.85 1.21 -3.02
C GLY A 42 -8.64 0.58 -2.36
N GLY A 43 -8.31 -0.64 -2.77
CA GLY A 43 -7.22 -1.40 -2.17
C GLY A 43 -7.06 -2.76 -2.82
N SER A 44 -6.16 -3.57 -2.30
CA SER A 44 -5.91 -4.88 -2.86
C SER A 44 -7.00 -5.87 -2.43
N SER A 45 -7.31 -6.88 -3.25
CA SER A 45 -8.17 -8.00 -2.90
C SER A 45 -7.45 -8.92 -1.91
N THR A 46 -7.38 -8.54 -0.63
CA THR A 46 -6.61 -9.29 0.37
C THR A 46 -7.46 -10.31 1.15
N SER A 47 -7.16 -11.60 1.00
CA SER A 47 -7.22 -12.61 2.07
C SER A 47 -5.89 -13.39 2.17
N ALA A 48 -4.85 -12.81 2.79
CA ALA A 48 -3.65 -13.58 3.13
C ALA A 48 -4.00 -14.54 4.27
N TYR A 49 -3.98 -15.85 4.02
CA TYR A 49 -4.05 -16.84 5.09
C TYR A 49 -2.64 -17.10 5.61
N VAL A 50 -2.47 -16.91 6.92
CA VAL A 50 -1.24 -17.28 7.62
C VAL A 50 -1.50 -18.61 8.30
N ASP A 51 -0.98 -19.70 7.73
CA ASP A 51 -1.05 -21.03 8.33
C ASP A 51 0.25 -21.31 9.08
N GLY A 52 0.16 -21.62 10.38
CA GLY A 52 1.33 -21.95 11.18
C GLY A 52 2.46 -20.92 11.16
N GLY A 53 2.16 -19.63 10.93
CA GLY A 53 3.15 -18.55 10.84
C GLY A 53 3.75 -18.32 9.44
N ARG A 54 3.38 -19.13 8.44
CA ARG A 54 3.80 -18.99 7.05
C ARG A 54 2.69 -18.39 6.21
N ILE A 55 3.06 -17.54 5.26
CA ILE A 55 2.09 -16.93 4.34
C ILE A 55 1.81 -17.93 3.22
N SER A 56 0.55 -18.36 3.07
CA SER A 56 0.14 -19.04 1.85
C SER A 56 -0.12 -18.01 0.76
N GLU A 57 0.49 -18.19 -0.42
CA GLU A 57 0.29 -17.29 -1.57
C GLU A 57 -0.95 -17.68 -2.40
N GLU A 58 -1.66 -18.73 -2.00
CA GLU A 58 -2.71 -19.36 -2.79
C GLU A 58 -4.10 -18.87 -2.37
N CYS A 59 -4.79 -18.27 -3.35
CA CYS A 59 -6.24 -18.01 -3.47
C CYS A 59 -6.66 -16.54 -3.49
N TRP A 60 -6.16 -15.76 -4.46
CA TRP A 60 -6.77 -14.47 -4.83
C TRP A 60 -7.73 -14.70 -6.00
N GLN A 61 -9.02 -14.51 -5.76
CA GLN A 61 -10.06 -14.72 -6.75
C GLN A 61 -10.99 -13.50 -6.73
N LEU A 62 -11.02 -12.75 -7.82
CA LEU A 62 -12.02 -11.70 -8.01
C LEU A 62 -13.25 -12.33 -8.65
N HIS A 63 -14.39 -12.19 -7.97
CA HIS A 63 -15.68 -12.70 -8.45
C HIS A 63 -16.44 -11.58 -9.16
N GLY A 64 -16.81 -11.81 -10.42
CA GLY A 64 -17.61 -10.87 -11.22
C GLY A 64 -18.69 -11.59 -12.00
N SER A 65 -19.77 -10.88 -12.39
CA SER A 65 -20.96 -11.50 -12.99
C SER A 65 -21.26 -11.15 -14.45
N ALA A 66 -20.35 -10.49 -15.18
CA ALA A 66 -20.65 -10.02 -16.54
C ALA A 66 -21.08 -11.15 -17.53
N ALA A 67 -20.78 -12.41 -17.22
CA ALA A 67 -21.29 -13.60 -17.90
C ALA A 67 -21.65 -14.78 -16.95
N GLY A 68 -21.91 -14.49 -15.66
CA GLY A 68 -22.04 -15.49 -14.58
C GLY A 68 -20.95 -15.36 -13.52
N TRP A 69 -21.07 -16.05 -12.37
CA TRP A 69 -20.07 -16.02 -11.28
C TRP A 69 -18.76 -16.68 -11.72
N GLY A 70 -17.87 -15.88 -12.30
CA GLY A 70 -16.53 -16.28 -12.71
C GLY A 70 -15.49 -15.92 -11.66
N VAL A 71 -14.46 -16.76 -11.55
CA VAL A 71 -13.25 -16.50 -10.78
C VAL A 71 -12.17 -16.05 -11.75
N HIS A 72 -11.52 -14.92 -11.44
CA HIS A 72 -10.39 -14.42 -12.23
C HIS A 72 -9.15 -14.21 -11.35
N SER A 73 -8.00 -14.68 -11.83
CA SER A 73 -6.66 -14.36 -11.32
C SER A 73 -6.01 -13.28 -12.17
N GLY A 74 -5.12 -12.45 -11.61
CA GLY A 74 -4.47 -11.36 -12.35
C GLY A 74 -5.45 -10.31 -12.89
N ALA A 75 -6.61 -10.15 -12.23
CA ALA A 75 -7.68 -9.25 -12.66
C ALA A 75 -7.73 -7.98 -11.82
N VAL A 76 -8.41 -6.96 -12.36
CA VAL A 76 -8.72 -5.71 -11.67
C VAL A 76 -10.23 -5.47 -11.78
N VAL A 77 -10.88 -5.20 -10.66
CA VAL A 77 -12.24 -4.69 -10.62
C VAL A 77 -12.19 -3.18 -10.56
N VAL A 78 -12.83 -2.53 -11.52
CA VAL A 78 -12.99 -1.07 -11.55
C VAL A 78 -14.47 -0.74 -11.58
N ALA A 79 -14.93 0.01 -10.58
CA ALA A 79 -16.25 0.62 -10.56
C ALA A 79 -16.11 2.12 -10.77
N ALA A 80 -16.66 2.62 -11.87
CA ALA A 80 -16.68 4.04 -12.18
C ALA A 80 -17.96 4.68 -11.62
N LEU A 81 -17.80 5.74 -10.83
CA LEU A 81 -18.91 6.44 -10.18
C LEU A 81 -19.09 7.84 -10.78
N TRP A 82 -20.31 8.13 -11.22
CA TRP A 82 -20.76 9.47 -11.58
C TRP A 82 -21.69 9.98 -10.50
N LEU A 83 -21.32 11.08 -9.86
CA LEU A 83 -22.07 11.69 -8.78
C LEU A 83 -23.00 12.77 -9.34
N PHE A 84 -24.29 12.67 -9.00
CA PHE A 84 -25.32 13.60 -9.47
C PHE A 84 -25.27 14.96 -8.78
N ALA A 85 -24.60 15.06 -7.64
CA ALA A 85 -24.39 16.32 -6.94
C ALA A 85 -23.14 17.03 -7.47
N ASN A 86 -23.14 18.36 -7.48
CA ASN A 86 -21.95 19.18 -7.71
C ASN A 86 -21.01 19.07 -6.49
N VAL A 87 -20.36 17.94 -6.32
CA VAL A 87 -19.40 17.67 -5.25
C VAL A 87 -18.01 17.51 -5.82
N ASN A 88 -17.02 18.10 -5.13
CA ASN A 88 -15.62 17.80 -5.38
C ASN A 88 -15.22 16.57 -4.56
N VAL A 89 -14.68 15.56 -5.23
CA VAL A 89 -14.16 14.35 -4.58
C VAL A 89 -12.64 14.45 -4.53
N SER A 90 -12.07 14.22 -3.36
CA SER A 90 -10.63 14.06 -3.20
C SER A 90 -10.34 12.88 -2.30
N CYS A 91 -9.26 12.16 -2.61
CA CYS A 91 -8.77 11.06 -1.79
C CYS A 91 -7.51 11.54 -1.07
N LEU A 92 -7.55 11.54 0.26
CA LEU A 92 -6.40 11.89 1.09
C LEU A 92 -5.83 10.61 1.69
N LEU A 93 -4.61 10.26 1.27
CA LEU A 93 -3.84 9.24 1.96
C LEU A 93 -3.37 9.84 3.28
N SER A 94 -3.85 9.28 4.39
CA SER A 94 -3.31 9.59 5.71
C SER A 94 -2.98 8.32 6.45
N HIS A 95 -2.10 8.45 7.43
CA HIS A 95 -1.65 7.39 8.28
C HIS A 95 -1.62 7.83 9.75
N CYS A 96 -1.82 6.88 10.66
CA CYS A 96 -1.79 7.12 12.11
C CYS A 96 -0.40 6.88 12.73
N PHE A 97 0.64 6.75 11.91
CA PHE A 97 2.01 6.52 12.39
C PHE A 97 2.74 7.84 12.63
N ALA A 98 3.40 7.96 13.78
CA ALA A 98 4.27 9.07 14.13
C ALA A 98 5.71 8.78 13.71
N ALA A 99 6.45 9.82 13.32
CA ALA A 99 7.87 9.68 13.02
C ALA A 99 8.68 9.33 14.28
N THR A 100 9.50 8.29 14.20
CA THR A 100 10.50 7.98 15.24
C THR A 100 11.80 8.73 14.96
N THR A 101 12.76 8.62 15.88
CA THR A 101 14.14 9.08 15.68
C THR A 101 14.97 8.12 14.82
N ARG A 102 14.47 6.90 14.56
CA ARG A 102 15.17 5.86 13.80
C ARG A 102 15.07 6.16 12.30
N LYS A 103 16.21 6.45 11.69
CA LYS A 103 16.33 6.81 10.27
C LYS A 103 17.66 6.29 9.73
N GLY A 104 17.72 6.10 8.43
CA GLY A 104 18.91 5.63 7.72
C GLY A 104 18.72 5.78 6.21
N ARG A 105 19.57 5.13 5.43
CA ARG A 105 19.47 5.07 3.98
C ARG A 105 19.40 3.62 3.51
N ILE A 106 18.37 3.27 2.75
CA ILE A 106 18.30 2.00 2.04
C ILE A 106 19.42 2.01 1.00
N THR A 107 20.39 1.14 1.19
CA THR A 107 21.62 1.05 0.38
C THR A 107 21.55 -0.07 -0.64
N LYS A 108 20.70 -1.08 -0.40
CA LYS A 108 20.43 -2.16 -1.33
C LYS A 108 18.99 -2.68 -1.17
N ALA A 109 18.25 -2.65 -2.28
CA ALA A 109 16.91 -3.22 -2.41
C ALA A 109 16.66 -3.64 -3.86
N HIS A 110 15.79 -4.61 -4.08
CA HIS A 110 15.37 -5.04 -5.41
C HIS A 110 13.92 -5.55 -5.39
N GLY A 111 13.08 -5.04 -6.29
CA GLY A 111 11.65 -5.35 -6.26
C GLY A 111 11.06 -5.07 -4.87
N ARG A 112 10.51 -6.09 -4.22
CA ARG A 112 9.95 -6.00 -2.86
C ARG A 112 10.91 -6.45 -1.76
N PHE A 113 12.16 -6.75 -2.09
CA PHE A 113 13.18 -7.20 -1.14
C PHE A 113 14.02 -6.02 -0.69
N LEU A 114 14.05 -5.82 0.62
CA LEU A 114 14.92 -4.88 1.31
C LEU A 114 16.11 -5.66 1.88
N SER A 115 17.31 -5.40 1.35
CA SER A 115 18.52 -6.14 1.70
C SER A 115 19.38 -5.40 2.71
N GLU A 116 19.60 -4.09 2.52
CA GLU A 116 20.53 -3.30 3.35
C GLU A 116 20.01 -1.90 3.68
N ILE A 117 20.19 -1.50 4.95
CA ILE A 117 20.05 -0.12 5.44
C ILE A 117 21.41 0.30 6.00
N ASP A 118 21.94 1.43 5.55
CA ASP A 118 23.26 1.95 5.94
C ASP A 118 24.38 0.90 5.83
N HIS A 119 24.38 0.09 4.76
CA HIS A 119 25.31 -1.01 4.51
C HIS A 119 25.28 -2.15 5.55
N HIS A 120 24.24 -2.21 6.38
CA HIS A 120 24.00 -3.29 7.33
C HIS A 120 22.81 -4.14 6.88
N PRO A 121 22.76 -5.44 7.20
CA PRO A 121 21.63 -6.30 6.87
C PRO A 121 20.31 -5.72 7.38
N ALA A 122 19.34 -5.57 6.50
CA ALA A 122 18.09 -4.90 6.81
C ALA A 122 17.31 -5.57 7.94
N ALA A 123 17.33 -6.90 8.03
CA ALA A 123 16.70 -7.62 9.14
C ALA A 123 17.26 -7.20 10.50
N HIS A 124 18.58 -7.03 10.62
CA HIS A 124 19.20 -6.61 11.87
C HIS A 124 18.83 -5.16 12.22
N VAL A 125 18.90 -4.25 11.25
CA VAL A 125 18.53 -2.84 11.47
C VAL A 125 17.05 -2.72 11.86
N LEU A 126 16.16 -3.45 11.18
CA LEU A 126 14.74 -3.42 11.47
C LEU A 126 14.44 -4.04 12.82
N ASP A 127 15.10 -5.13 13.21
CA ASP A 127 14.94 -5.75 14.53
C ASP A 127 15.36 -4.77 15.64
N GLU A 128 16.49 -4.07 15.47
CA GLU A 128 16.94 -3.04 16.42
C GLU A 128 15.93 -1.88 16.51
N TRP A 129 15.45 -1.39 15.35
CA TRP A 129 14.52 -0.26 15.32
C TRP A 129 13.14 -0.61 15.90
N THR A 130 12.75 -1.88 15.85
CA THR A 130 11.46 -2.40 16.33
C THR A 130 11.55 -3.09 17.69
N GLU A 131 12.66 -2.92 18.41
CA GLU A 131 12.86 -3.45 19.77
C GLU A 131 12.73 -4.98 19.85
N GLY A 132 13.21 -5.70 18.82
CA GLY A 132 13.22 -7.17 18.79
C GLY A 132 12.01 -7.81 18.12
N ALA A 133 11.23 -7.07 17.32
CA ALA A 133 10.01 -7.61 16.70
C ALA A 133 10.28 -8.74 15.67
N LEU A 134 11.52 -8.89 15.20
CA LEU A 134 11.94 -9.96 14.30
C LEU A 134 12.72 -11.07 15.05
N SER A 135 12.93 -10.94 16.36
CA SER A 135 13.67 -11.90 17.16
C SER A 135 13.02 -13.29 17.11
N GLY A 136 13.82 -14.31 16.84
CA GLY A 136 13.38 -15.71 16.79
C GLY A 136 12.65 -16.12 15.51
N LYS A 137 12.56 -15.23 14.50
CA LYS A 137 11.96 -15.54 13.20
C LYS A 137 12.94 -16.30 12.30
N ALA A 138 12.44 -17.34 11.65
CA ALA A 138 13.17 -18.15 10.68
C ALA A 138 12.82 -17.78 9.23
N ASP A 139 13.53 -18.38 8.28
CA ASP A 139 13.27 -18.19 6.85
C ASP A 139 11.83 -18.50 6.46
N GLY A 140 11.18 -17.53 5.81
CA GLY A 140 9.80 -17.62 5.36
C GLY A 140 8.76 -17.30 6.44
N ASP A 141 9.17 -17.05 7.69
CA ASP A 141 8.24 -16.66 8.73
C ASP A 141 7.65 -15.29 8.44
N SER A 142 6.33 -15.19 8.64
CA SER A 142 5.65 -13.91 8.63
C SER A 142 6.14 -13.05 9.80
N VAL A 143 6.42 -11.79 9.50
CA VAL A 143 6.70 -10.73 10.47
C VAL A 143 5.62 -9.65 10.44
N THR A 144 4.53 -9.90 9.73
CA THR A 144 3.51 -8.89 9.41
C THR A 144 2.85 -8.34 10.68
N LEU A 145 2.49 -9.22 11.63
CA LEU A 145 1.78 -8.80 12.84
C LEU A 145 2.71 -8.04 13.79
N GLU A 146 3.93 -8.56 13.98
CA GLU A 146 4.93 -8.00 14.87
C GLU A 146 5.42 -6.63 14.38
N THR A 147 5.49 -6.44 13.06
CA THR A 147 5.94 -5.19 12.43
C THR A 147 4.79 -4.29 11.95
N ALA A 148 3.52 -4.68 12.16
CA ALA A 148 2.35 -3.93 11.68
C ALA A 148 2.33 -2.47 12.15
N HIS A 149 2.81 -2.24 13.37
CA HIS A 149 2.87 -0.91 13.98
C HIS A 149 4.09 -0.09 13.55
N PHE A 150 4.98 -0.65 12.74
CA PHE A 150 6.31 -0.11 12.45
C PHE A 150 6.62 -0.03 10.94
N PRO A 151 5.81 0.68 10.13
CA PRO A 151 6.13 0.84 8.72
C PRO A 151 7.38 1.70 8.52
N LEU A 152 8.12 1.39 7.46
CA LEU A 152 9.15 2.26 6.93
C LEU A 152 8.51 3.33 6.06
N ALA A 153 8.90 4.58 6.29
CA ALA A 153 8.53 5.74 5.51
C ALA A 153 9.67 6.19 4.61
N MET A 154 9.37 6.40 3.35
CA MET A 154 10.31 6.86 2.33
C MET A 154 9.62 7.83 1.37
N MET A 155 10.40 8.66 0.70
CA MET A 155 9.87 9.57 -0.32
C MET A 155 10.00 8.95 -1.71
N ASP A 156 8.95 9.05 -2.50
CA ASP A 156 8.96 8.66 -3.91
C ASP A 156 8.10 9.63 -4.73
N ARG A 157 8.67 10.17 -5.81
CA ARG A 157 8.04 11.20 -6.67
C ARG A 157 7.40 12.36 -5.88
N GLY A 158 8.00 12.76 -4.75
CA GLY A 158 7.51 13.84 -3.90
C GLY A 158 6.37 13.47 -2.94
N ALA A 159 5.95 12.21 -2.91
CA ALA A 159 4.95 11.69 -1.99
C ALA A 159 5.57 10.75 -0.95
N LEU A 160 5.00 10.76 0.25
CA LEU A 160 5.37 9.81 1.30
C LEU A 160 4.82 8.42 0.98
N ARG A 161 5.67 7.40 1.07
CA ARG A 161 5.34 6.00 0.89
C ARG A 161 5.61 5.24 2.18
N LEU A 162 4.61 4.46 2.61
CA LEU A 162 4.75 3.51 3.69
C LEU A 162 5.01 2.12 3.13
N VAL A 163 5.97 1.40 3.72
CA VAL A 163 6.36 0.04 3.38
C VAL A 163 6.25 -0.81 4.65
N HIS A 164 5.44 -1.87 4.59
CA HIS A 164 5.33 -2.86 5.66
C HIS A 164 6.13 -4.12 5.31
N ALA A 165 6.77 -4.71 6.32
CA ALA A 165 7.44 -5.99 6.20
C ALA A 165 6.42 -7.13 6.15
N LYS A 166 6.68 -8.11 5.28
CA LYS A 166 5.85 -9.30 5.04
C LYS A 166 6.48 -10.51 5.73
N SER A 167 7.72 -10.83 5.37
CA SER A 167 8.47 -11.97 5.92
C SER A 167 9.98 -11.71 5.88
N ILE A 168 10.74 -12.57 6.55
CA ILE A 168 12.21 -12.59 6.50
C ILE A 168 12.67 -13.77 5.64
N THR A 169 13.74 -13.58 4.88
CA THR A 169 14.39 -14.64 4.09
C THR A 169 15.60 -15.23 4.81
N SER A 170 16.06 -16.42 4.42
CA SER A 170 17.29 -17.04 4.94
C SER A 170 18.54 -16.20 4.70
N GLY A 171 18.53 -15.34 3.68
CA GLY A 171 19.59 -14.38 3.40
C GLY A 171 19.56 -13.13 4.30
N GLY A 172 18.58 -13.01 5.20
CA GLY A 172 18.39 -11.83 6.05
C GLY A 172 17.78 -10.63 5.32
N GLU A 173 17.28 -10.82 4.10
CA GLU A 173 16.49 -9.82 3.39
C GLU A 173 15.06 -9.82 3.94
N ILE A 174 14.46 -8.64 3.98
CA ILE A 174 13.06 -8.47 4.34
C ILE A 174 12.24 -8.40 3.06
N LEU A 175 11.33 -9.35 2.88
CA LEU A 175 10.29 -9.24 1.87
C LEU A 175 9.24 -8.25 2.38
N CYS A 176 8.88 -7.27 1.56
CA CYS A 176 7.88 -6.25 1.86
C CYS A 176 6.59 -6.45 1.04
N TYR A 177 5.49 -5.82 1.46
CA TYR A 177 4.22 -5.86 0.74
C TYR A 177 4.25 -5.11 -0.60
N ARG A 178 5.21 -4.19 -0.78
CA ARG A 178 5.35 -3.35 -1.96
C ARG A 178 6.80 -3.18 -2.35
N GLN A 179 7.01 -2.56 -3.51
CA GLN A 179 8.36 -2.23 -3.98
C GLN A 179 9.12 -1.34 -3.00
N VAL A 180 10.41 -1.62 -2.84
CA VAL A 180 11.33 -0.88 -1.99
C VAL A 180 12.38 -0.20 -2.87
N LEU A 181 12.54 1.10 -2.69
CA LEU A 181 13.51 1.92 -3.44
C LEU A 181 14.73 2.26 -2.56
N CYS A 182 15.91 2.38 -3.17
CA CYS A 182 17.07 2.91 -2.46
C CYS A 182 16.88 4.42 -2.19
N GLY A 183 17.27 4.88 -1.00
CA GLY A 183 17.05 6.27 -0.59
C GLY A 183 16.90 6.43 0.92
N ASP A 184 16.60 7.65 1.35
CA ASP A 184 16.39 7.95 2.77
C ASP A 184 15.13 7.23 3.28
N VAL A 185 15.24 6.62 4.46
CA VAL A 185 14.17 5.89 5.11
C VAL A 185 14.08 6.25 6.59
N ARG A 186 12.87 6.20 7.13
CA ARG A 186 12.58 6.40 8.55
C ARG A 186 11.60 5.36 9.05
N LEU A 187 11.81 4.83 10.26
CA LEU A 187 10.77 4.05 10.92
C LEU A 187 9.68 4.97 11.45
N LEU A 188 8.42 4.67 11.15
CA LEU A 188 7.29 5.26 11.85
C LEU A 188 6.75 4.27 12.88
N GLN A 189 6.01 4.77 13.87
CA GLN A 189 5.40 3.94 14.90
C GLN A 189 3.95 4.35 15.13
N MET A 190 3.04 3.39 15.20
CA MET A 190 1.69 3.63 15.69
C MET A 190 1.67 3.56 17.21
N LYS A 191 1.11 4.58 17.84
CA LYS A 191 0.82 4.58 19.28
C LYS A 191 -0.69 4.64 19.46
N ALA A 192 -1.25 3.76 20.29
CA ALA A 192 -2.69 3.73 20.54
C ALA A 192 -3.23 5.08 21.03
N SER A 193 -2.44 5.82 21.80
CA SER A 193 -2.76 7.17 22.28
C SER A 193 -2.97 8.20 21.16
N ASP A 194 -2.36 7.98 20.01
CA ASP A 194 -2.25 8.99 18.94
C ASP A 194 -3.32 8.80 17.87
N ILE A 195 -4.01 7.66 17.85
CA ILE A 195 -4.98 7.29 16.79
C ILE A 195 -6.11 8.31 16.72
N VAL A 196 -6.75 8.62 17.85
CA VAL A 196 -7.89 9.55 17.88
C VAL A 196 -7.49 10.94 17.40
N ALA A 197 -6.36 11.45 17.88
CA ALA A 197 -5.83 12.76 17.50
C ALA A 197 -5.45 12.80 16.00
N SER A 198 -4.85 11.72 15.49
CA SER A 198 -4.47 11.60 14.08
C SER A 198 -5.70 11.59 13.18
N LEU A 199 -6.71 10.79 13.49
CA LEU A 199 -7.97 10.76 12.73
C LEU A 199 -8.68 12.13 12.73
N ALA A 200 -8.71 12.80 13.88
CA ALA A 200 -9.28 14.15 13.97
C ALA A 200 -8.50 15.18 13.14
N ALA A 201 -7.16 15.06 13.05
CA ALA A 201 -6.36 15.92 12.19
C ALA A 201 -6.64 15.68 10.69
N VAL A 202 -6.83 14.42 10.29
CA VAL A 202 -7.20 14.07 8.91
C VAL A 202 -8.55 14.64 8.53
N ALA A 203 -9.56 14.44 9.38
CA ALA A 203 -10.89 14.98 9.14
C ALA A 203 -10.88 16.50 9.00
N ARG A 204 -10.11 17.21 9.85
CA ARG A 204 -9.94 18.66 9.74
C ARG A 204 -9.24 19.07 8.44
N SER A 205 -8.14 18.40 8.07
CA SER A 205 -7.45 18.71 6.80
C SER A 205 -8.33 18.45 5.58
N ALA A 206 -9.19 17.42 5.64
CA ALA A 206 -10.17 17.16 4.60
C ALA A 206 -11.20 18.29 4.49
N LEU A 207 -11.71 18.80 5.62
CA LEU A 207 -12.63 19.94 5.66
C LEU A 207 -11.98 21.24 5.15
N GLU A 208 -10.71 21.49 5.48
CA GLU A 208 -9.98 22.69 5.02
C GLU A 208 -9.69 22.67 3.51
N ARG A 209 -9.59 21.48 2.92
CA ARG A 209 -9.38 21.29 1.47
C ARG A 209 -10.68 21.19 0.69
N ALA A 210 -11.82 21.10 1.37
CA ALA A 210 -13.12 21.18 0.73
C ALA A 210 -13.30 22.63 0.22
N PRO A 211 -13.50 22.83 -1.09
CA PRO A 211 -13.67 24.16 -1.67
C PRO A 211 -14.97 24.85 -1.22
#